data_AF-A0A0V1A3K5-F1
#
_entry.id   AF-A0A0V1A3K5-F1
#
_cell.length_a   1.000
_cell.length_b   1.000
_cell.length_c   1.000
_cell.angle_alpha   90.00
_cell.angle_beta   90.00
_cell.angle_gamma   90.00
#
_symmetry.space_group_name_H-M   'P 1'
#
loop_
_entity.id
_entity.type
_entity.pdbx_description
1 polymer ?
#
loop_
_entity_poly.entity_id
_entity_poly.type
_entity_poly.pdbx_seq_one_letter_code
_entity_poly.pdbx_strand_id
1 'polypeptide(L)'
;MHTVNCINKLPLKTITESLYGTVHVRGRIRLRTYLHYDVNPAEGQNLRRDVYIRVASMVHYLREKGHDFVLVLPPWGSSIHHRSHQLGYQHRIPWKLWFDLESLNRFIPVIELEDYFRETGRTSIDVVEGKFKYSFWGYPEVYAKNVSCLSLQGYVSDVANLIVNDTDPTKIQSIMVDRAECRRSMRYSAAIRKAADDFRREELNSDDVTDKTEILDDWTLMKVKPGQAVGGPYLAVHLRRTDFVTSRSKQIPTVKGAAEQISKLLKMLKLEVVYVSTDAPETEVDELKAFLNETAVIKRFKPTDAQLQKFLDGGVATIEQWICAHAKYFIGTAESTFSFRIQEDREILGFSHNTTFNCLCPDHNLNCEQPAKCNLLINKMRYKCSSCGIAYCSVNCYKAHKDIGCEKLGKDESRKLRKDENATEDMVLPNKLLMLNKSESLKKLLRSDHLRNLLRWINCHSQPSEAIRIAMKNLEFQRFAAVCLNIVEPENHEWANEYVKKMKRLEYSATELLLQALKDSNCT
;
A
#
# COMPACT_ATOMS: atom_id res chain seq x y z
N MET A 1 -3.09 78.60 -26.22
CA MET A 1 -3.78 78.87 -24.94
C MET A 1 -4.57 77.63 -24.55
N HIS A 2 -3.96 76.68 -23.83
CA HIS A 2 -4.69 75.59 -23.18
C HIS A 2 -4.17 75.43 -21.76
N THR A 3 -5.10 75.60 -20.83
CA THR A 3 -4.92 75.76 -19.40
C THR A 3 -4.96 74.41 -18.69
N VAL A 4 -3.84 74.07 -18.05
CA VAL A 4 -3.71 73.77 -16.60
C VAL A 4 -4.52 72.59 -16.03
N ASN A 5 -3.79 71.55 -15.61
CA ASN A 5 -3.84 71.06 -14.23
C ASN A 5 -2.60 70.21 -13.86
N CYS A 6 -1.67 70.89 -13.18
CA CYS A 6 -0.72 70.49 -12.13
C CYS A 6 0.03 69.14 -12.21
N ILE A 7 1.28 69.24 -12.68
CA ILE A 7 2.44 68.42 -12.30
C ILE A 7 3.42 69.34 -11.56
N ASN A 8 3.93 68.89 -10.41
CA ASN A 8 5.17 69.33 -9.75
C ASN A 8 5.28 68.47 -8.46
N LYS A 9 6.29 67.68 -8.12
CA LYS A 9 7.69 67.49 -8.53
C LYS A 9 8.12 66.06 -8.08
N LEU A 10 8.98 65.39 -8.86
CA LEU A 10 9.87 64.27 -8.45
C LEU A 10 10.96 64.79 -7.45
N PRO A 11 11.83 63.99 -6.77
CA PRO A 11 12.39 62.68 -7.18
C PRO A 11 12.89 61.66 -6.09
N LEU A 12 13.28 60.47 -6.57
CA LEU A 12 14.45 59.60 -6.24
C LEU A 12 14.78 59.11 -4.79
N LYS A 13 15.00 57.77 -4.76
CA LYS A 13 15.98 56.95 -4.00
C LYS A 13 15.78 56.64 -2.51
N THR A 14 15.58 55.34 -2.27
CA THR A 14 16.32 54.43 -1.34
C THR A 14 16.97 55.04 -0.10
N ILE A 15 16.58 54.57 1.10
CA ILE A 15 17.46 54.10 2.20
C ILE A 15 16.63 53.82 3.49
N THR A 16 16.75 52.57 3.96
CA THR A 16 16.68 52.02 5.34
C THR A 16 15.46 52.19 6.26
N GLU A 17 14.96 51.02 6.69
CA GLU A 17 14.57 50.61 8.05
C GLU A 17 13.50 51.43 8.80
N SER A 18 12.31 50.88 8.98
CA SER A 18 11.97 49.96 10.10
C SER A 18 12.06 50.66 11.46
N LEU A 19 10.90 51.00 12.04
CA LEU A 19 10.49 50.62 13.40
C LEU A 19 9.13 51.25 13.74
N TYR A 20 8.15 50.38 14.04
CA TYR A 20 6.84 50.61 14.68
C TYR A 20 5.72 51.35 13.91
N GLY A 21 4.67 50.59 13.59
CA GLY A 21 3.39 51.11 13.09
C GLY A 21 2.42 50.03 12.62
N THR A 22 1.95 49.19 13.55
CA THR A 22 0.98 48.10 13.37
C THR A 22 -0.31 48.53 12.66
N VAL A 23 -0.61 47.91 11.51
CA VAL A 23 -1.98 47.77 10.98
C VAL A 23 -2.41 46.31 11.16
N HIS A 24 -3.29 46.07 12.12
CA HIS A 24 -3.88 44.75 12.37
C HIS A 24 -4.98 44.44 11.36
N VAL A 25 -4.61 43.82 10.24
CA VAL A 25 -5.55 43.01 9.45
C VAL A 25 -5.46 41.59 10.00
N ARG A 26 -6.45 41.15 10.79
CA ARG A 26 -6.55 39.75 11.27
C ARG A 26 -6.98 38.83 10.12
N GLY A 27 -6.09 38.62 9.16
CA GLY A 27 -6.08 37.42 8.32
C GLY A 27 -5.05 36.47 8.91
N ARG A 28 -5.46 35.28 9.39
CA ARG A 28 -4.50 34.22 9.73
C ARG A 28 -3.72 33.89 8.45
N ILE A 29 -2.43 34.21 8.40
CA ILE A 29 -1.51 33.65 7.40
C ILE A 29 -1.55 32.13 7.60
N ARG A 30 -2.22 31.41 6.70
CA ARG A 30 -2.17 29.95 6.71
C ARG A 30 -0.81 29.56 6.15
N LEU A 31 0.09 29.13 7.04
CA LEU A 31 1.36 28.54 6.65
C LEU A 31 1.08 27.22 5.94
N ARG A 32 1.62 27.08 4.74
CA ARG A 32 1.54 25.86 3.93
C ARG A 32 2.36 24.76 4.60
N THR A 33 1.78 23.57 4.72
CA THR A 33 2.43 22.39 5.29
C THR A 33 2.65 21.35 4.20
N TYR A 34 3.83 20.75 4.16
CA TYR A 34 4.22 19.72 3.23
C TYR A 34 4.15 18.35 3.90
N LEU A 35 3.60 17.36 3.20
CA LEU A 35 3.55 15.99 3.67
C LEU A 35 4.40 15.13 2.75
N HIS A 36 5.34 14.40 3.31
CA HIS A 36 6.19 13.41 2.65
C HIS A 36 5.74 12.02 3.08
N TYR A 37 6.14 11.00 2.33
CA TYR A 37 5.93 9.61 2.72
C TYR A 37 6.96 8.74 2.03
N ASP A 38 7.30 7.60 2.64
CA ASP A 38 8.08 6.56 1.98
C ASP A 38 7.33 5.23 2.07
N VAL A 39 7.93 4.20 1.48
CA VAL A 39 7.42 2.85 1.45
C VAL A 39 8.58 1.91 1.76
N ASN A 40 8.30 0.81 2.46
CA ASN A 40 9.26 -0.25 2.69
C ASN A 40 10.05 -0.58 1.39
N PRO A 41 11.40 -0.57 1.41
CA PRO A 41 12.23 -0.82 0.24
C PRO A 41 11.94 -2.13 -0.50
N ALA A 42 11.47 -3.16 0.22
CA ALA A 42 11.11 -4.45 -0.38
C ALA A 42 9.86 -4.39 -1.28
N GLU A 43 9.07 -3.32 -1.18
CA GLU A 43 7.80 -3.20 -1.88
C GLU A 43 7.98 -2.80 -3.33
N GLY A 44 7.26 -3.53 -4.20
CA GLY A 44 7.21 -3.28 -5.63
C GLY A 44 6.53 -1.97 -6.00
N GLN A 45 6.76 -1.51 -7.23
CA GLN A 45 6.18 -0.27 -7.77
C GLN A 45 4.65 -0.21 -7.64
N ASN A 46 3.95 -1.32 -7.88
CA ASN A 46 2.49 -1.36 -7.80
C ASN A 46 1.97 -1.21 -6.35
N LEU A 47 2.68 -1.75 -5.36
CA LEU A 47 2.29 -1.52 -3.97
C LEU A 47 2.62 -0.10 -3.54
N ARG A 48 3.72 0.49 -4.03
CA ARG A 48 4.02 1.91 -3.82
C ARG A 48 2.97 2.84 -4.41
N ARG A 49 2.37 2.46 -5.56
CA ARG A 49 1.20 3.15 -6.11
C ARG A 49 0.04 3.08 -5.12
N ASP A 50 -0.27 1.92 -4.55
CA ASP A 50 -1.24 1.81 -3.46
C ASP A 50 -0.83 2.74 -2.29
N VAL A 51 0.44 2.77 -1.89
CA VAL A 51 0.98 3.72 -0.90
C VAL A 51 0.63 5.17 -1.14
N TYR A 52 0.86 5.70 -2.33
CA TYR A 52 0.51 7.08 -2.65
C TYR A 52 -0.91 7.48 -2.23
N ILE A 53 -1.84 6.55 -2.34
CA ILE A 53 -3.22 6.95 -2.44
C ILE A 53 -3.97 7.06 -1.07
N ARG A 54 -3.47 6.48 0.05
CA ARG A 54 -4.03 6.73 1.45
C ARG A 54 -3.46 8.07 1.85
N VAL A 55 -2.23 8.39 1.44
CA VAL A 55 -1.60 9.67 1.75
C VAL A 55 -2.36 10.75 1.01
N ALA A 56 -2.69 10.53 -0.26
CA ALA A 56 -3.52 11.45 -1.01
C ALA A 56 -4.90 11.63 -0.36
N SER A 57 -5.54 10.54 0.07
CA SER A 57 -6.82 10.61 0.80
C SER A 57 -6.70 11.34 2.14
N MET A 58 -5.57 11.20 2.83
CA MET A 58 -5.26 11.89 4.08
C MET A 58 -5.13 13.39 3.86
N VAL A 59 -4.36 13.79 2.85
CA VAL A 59 -4.20 15.20 2.45
C VAL A 59 -5.54 15.79 2.04
N HIS A 60 -6.34 15.04 1.28
CA HIS A 60 -7.69 15.46 0.93
C HIS A 60 -8.54 15.75 2.18
N TYR A 61 -8.59 14.80 3.12
CA TYR A 61 -9.31 14.96 4.39
C TYR A 61 -8.79 16.16 5.20
N LEU A 62 -7.47 16.33 5.32
CA LEU A 62 -6.85 17.47 6.01
C LEU A 62 -7.25 18.81 5.39
N ARG A 63 -7.31 18.87 4.06
CA ARG A 63 -7.73 20.07 3.32
C ARG A 63 -9.22 20.35 3.48
N GLU A 64 -10.08 19.33 3.47
CA GLU A 64 -11.51 19.49 3.78
C GLU A 64 -11.74 20.04 5.20
N LYS A 65 -10.85 19.72 6.15
CA LYS A 65 -10.86 20.30 7.51
C LYS A 65 -10.26 21.71 7.59
N GLY A 66 -9.78 22.26 6.48
CA GLY A 66 -9.28 23.63 6.38
C GLY A 66 -7.78 23.81 6.60
N HIS A 67 -6.99 22.72 6.60
CA HIS A 67 -5.54 22.78 6.68
C HIS A 67 -4.92 22.87 5.27
N ASP A 68 -3.90 23.72 5.08
CA ASP A 68 -3.26 23.88 3.76
C ASP A 68 -2.09 22.90 3.58
N PHE A 69 -2.43 21.63 3.36
CA PHE A 69 -1.45 20.57 3.09
C PHE A 69 -1.17 20.40 1.58
N VAL A 70 0.11 20.20 1.24
CA VAL A 70 0.61 19.80 -0.09
C VAL A 70 1.37 18.49 0.04
N LEU A 71 1.10 17.53 -0.86
CA LEU A 71 1.80 16.25 -0.87
C LEU A 71 3.08 16.35 -1.70
N VAL A 72 4.20 15.99 -1.10
CA VAL A 72 5.50 15.87 -1.77
C VAL A 72 5.67 14.42 -2.23
N LEU A 73 5.82 14.23 -3.53
CA LEU A 73 5.90 12.92 -4.17
C LEU A 73 7.30 12.31 -3.95
N PRO A 74 7.40 11.09 -3.38
CA PRO A 74 8.68 10.42 -3.19
C PRO A 74 9.22 9.92 -4.52
N PRO A 75 10.48 10.21 -4.88
CA PRO A 75 11.08 9.71 -6.10
C PRO A 75 11.06 8.19 -6.17
N TRP A 76 10.87 7.65 -7.37
CA TRP A 76 10.90 6.21 -7.55
C TRP A 76 12.33 5.68 -7.49
N GLY A 77 12.47 4.50 -6.89
CA GLY A 77 13.69 3.71 -6.89
C GLY A 77 13.46 2.39 -7.62
N SER A 78 14.57 1.74 -7.99
CA SER A 78 14.52 0.39 -8.55
C SER A 78 13.87 -0.55 -7.55
N SER A 79 12.78 -1.18 -8.00
CA SER A 79 12.22 -2.33 -7.31
C SER A 79 13.11 -3.53 -7.59
N ILE A 80 13.40 -4.33 -6.56
CA ILE A 80 14.14 -5.58 -6.69
C ILE A 80 13.48 -6.50 -7.75
N HIS A 81 12.17 -6.34 -7.96
CA HIS A 81 11.32 -7.23 -8.75
C HIS A 81 11.28 -6.94 -10.27
N HIS A 82 11.80 -5.81 -10.73
CA HIS A 82 11.75 -5.40 -12.15
C HIS A 82 13.10 -4.91 -12.68
N ARG A 83 14.21 -5.22 -12.00
CA ARG A 83 15.52 -4.69 -12.39
C ARG A 83 15.99 -5.32 -13.70
N SER A 84 16.04 -4.55 -14.78
CA SER A 84 16.74 -5.02 -15.98
C SER A 84 18.24 -5.11 -15.73
N HIS A 85 18.86 -6.19 -16.20
CA HIS A 85 20.32 -6.33 -16.16
C HIS A 85 21.03 -5.24 -16.98
N GLN A 86 20.32 -4.61 -17.91
CA GLN A 86 20.85 -3.62 -18.86
C GLN A 86 20.99 -2.21 -18.26
N LEU A 87 20.06 -1.76 -17.41
CA LEU A 87 20.04 -0.38 -16.92
C LEU A 87 20.73 -0.18 -15.56
N GLY A 88 21.19 -1.25 -14.90
CA GLY A 88 21.86 -1.14 -13.61
C GLY A 88 20.92 -0.79 -12.45
N TYR A 89 21.35 0.08 -11.53
CA TYR A 89 20.53 0.51 -10.39
C TYR A 89 19.84 1.85 -10.69
N GLN A 90 18.51 1.83 -10.79
CA GLN A 90 17.71 3.04 -11.04
C GLN A 90 17.28 3.67 -9.71
N HIS A 91 17.34 5.00 -9.61
CA HIS A 91 16.95 5.76 -8.42
C HIS A 91 16.61 7.20 -8.78
N ARG A 92 15.93 7.92 -7.87
CA ARG A 92 15.56 9.34 -8.01
C ARG A 92 14.73 9.64 -9.26
N ILE A 93 13.87 8.71 -9.66
CA ILE A 93 13.04 8.88 -10.85
C ILE A 93 11.83 9.76 -10.49
N PRO A 94 11.54 10.84 -11.25
CA PRO A 94 10.43 11.72 -10.95
C PRO A 94 9.09 11.10 -11.37
N TRP A 95 8.00 11.49 -10.71
CA TRP A 95 6.65 11.00 -11.00
C TRP A 95 6.16 11.37 -12.39
N LYS A 96 6.49 12.57 -12.87
CA LYS A 96 6.12 13.05 -14.22
C LYS A 96 6.57 12.13 -15.37
N LEU A 97 7.55 11.26 -15.12
CA LEU A 97 8.00 10.30 -16.12
C LEU A 97 6.92 9.24 -16.40
N TRP A 98 6.23 8.79 -15.36
CA TRP A 98 5.28 7.68 -15.43
C TRP A 98 3.82 8.11 -15.27
N PHE A 99 3.57 9.24 -14.60
CA PHE A 99 2.24 9.72 -14.26
C PHE A 99 2.03 11.17 -14.71
N ASP A 100 0.77 11.51 -14.98
CA ASP A 100 0.37 12.88 -15.27
C ASP A 100 0.14 13.68 -13.98
N LEU A 101 1.03 14.62 -13.70
CA LEU A 101 0.96 15.44 -12.47
C LEU A 101 -0.24 16.38 -12.46
N GLU A 102 -0.76 16.79 -13.61
CA GLU A 102 -1.96 17.62 -13.68
C GLU A 102 -3.17 16.83 -13.19
N SER A 103 -3.31 15.57 -13.64
CA SER A 103 -4.34 14.64 -13.16
C SER A 103 -4.26 14.40 -11.65
N LEU A 104 -3.04 14.25 -11.09
CA LEU A 104 -2.85 14.14 -9.64
C LEU A 104 -3.29 15.42 -8.92
N ASN A 105 -2.90 16.58 -9.43
CA ASN A 105 -3.21 17.90 -8.87
C ASN A 105 -4.71 18.23 -8.82
N ARG A 106 -5.51 17.63 -9.72
CA ARG A 106 -6.98 17.75 -9.69
C ARG A 106 -7.61 17.13 -8.45
N PHE A 107 -6.96 16.15 -7.81
CA PHE A 107 -7.45 15.56 -6.56
C PHE A 107 -6.95 16.32 -5.32
N ILE A 108 -5.64 16.51 -5.23
CA ILE A 108 -4.95 17.21 -4.14
C ILE A 108 -3.70 17.91 -4.69
N PRO A 109 -3.23 19.02 -4.09
CA PRO A 109 -1.97 19.63 -4.49
C PRO A 109 -0.81 18.66 -4.30
N VAL A 110 -0.08 18.39 -5.38
CA VAL A 110 1.11 17.54 -5.38
C VAL A 110 2.29 18.27 -6.02
N ILE A 111 3.49 18.04 -5.48
CA ILE A 111 4.75 18.53 -6.05
C ILE A 111 5.81 17.43 -6.03
N GLU A 112 6.76 17.48 -6.96
CA GLU A 112 7.92 16.60 -6.93
C GLU A 112 8.85 16.97 -5.76
N LEU A 113 9.63 16.02 -5.26
CA LEU A 113 10.58 16.27 -4.16
C LEU A 113 11.62 17.34 -4.52
N GLU A 114 12.08 17.40 -5.77
CA GLU A 114 13.03 18.42 -6.22
C GLU A 114 12.39 19.81 -6.25
N ASP A 115 11.12 19.90 -6.63
CA ASP A 115 10.37 21.16 -6.66
C ASP A 115 10.18 21.67 -5.24
N TYR A 116 9.90 20.78 -4.28
CA TYR A 116 9.87 21.10 -2.85
C TYR A 116 11.18 21.72 -2.37
N PHE A 117 12.34 21.13 -2.72
CA PHE A 117 13.64 21.69 -2.32
C PHE A 117 13.88 23.08 -2.93
N ARG A 118 13.46 23.31 -4.18
CA ARG A 118 13.55 24.62 -4.82
C ARG A 118 12.62 25.65 -4.18
N GLU A 119 11.37 25.29 -3.90
CA GLU A 119 10.38 26.19 -3.31
C GLU A 119 10.72 26.59 -1.87
N THR A 120 11.21 25.64 -1.08
CA THR A 120 11.51 25.88 0.34
C THR A 120 12.92 26.42 0.59
N GLY A 121 13.82 26.32 -0.40
CA GLY A 121 15.24 26.63 -0.23
C GLY A 121 15.94 25.69 0.77
N ARG A 122 15.36 24.51 1.04
CA ARG A 122 15.86 23.54 2.02
C ARG A 122 16.54 22.36 1.32
N THR A 123 17.56 21.82 1.97
CA THR A 123 18.19 20.53 1.60
C THR A 123 17.74 19.38 2.51
N SER A 124 16.80 19.63 3.43
CA SER A 124 16.34 18.66 4.44
C SER A 124 14.86 18.83 4.78
N ILE A 125 14.28 17.79 5.38
CA ILE A 125 12.90 17.74 5.90
C ILE A 125 12.96 18.28 7.36
N ASP A 126 12.80 19.60 7.53
CA ASP A 126 12.54 20.49 8.71
C ASP A 126 13.16 20.34 10.14
N VAL A 127 13.49 21.53 10.71
CA VAL A 127 14.35 22.22 11.79
C VAL A 127 15.25 21.53 12.90
N VAL A 128 16.54 21.96 12.96
CA VAL A 128 17.81 21.41 13.57
C VAL A 128 17.85 21.59 15.10
N GLU A 129 18.29 20.68 15.98
CA GLU A 129 19.55 19.88 16.09
C GLU A 129 19.38 18.37 16.37
N GLY A 130 20.26 17.55 15.80
CA GLY A 130 20.29 16.07 15.92
C GLY A 130 19.97 15.39 14.57
N LYS A 131 20.97 15.15 13.72
CA LYS A 131 20.76 14.67 12.34
C LYS A 131 20.56 13.15 12.30
N PHE A 132 19.34 12.67 11.98
CA PHE A 132 19.09 11.27 11.65
C PHE A 132 19.27 11.04 10.15
N LYS A 133 20.23 10.19 9.78
CA LYS A 133 20.44 9.74 8.40
C LYS A 133 19.67 8.45 8.15
N TYR A 134 18.96 8.42 7.02
CA TYR A 134 18.28 7.24 6.47
C TYR A 134 18.49 7.22 4.95
N SER A 135 17.93 6.24 4.25
CA SER A 135 18.08 6.11 2.79
C SER A 135 17.50 7.33 2.04
N PHE A 136 16.40 7.93 2.52
CA PHE A 136 15.72 9.12 1.95
C PHE A 136 15.72 9.14 0.42
N TRP A 137 15.16 8.09 -0.20
CA TRP A 137 15.08 7.93 -1.66
C TRP A 137 16.42 8.02 -2.40
N GLY A 138 17.52 7.75 -1.70
CA GLY A 138 18.88 7.79 -2.23
C GLY A 138 19.52 9.18 -2.21
N TYR A 139 18.98 10.16 -1.48
CA TYR A 139 19.57 11.50 -1.32
C TYR A 139 20.43 11.57 -0.05
N PRO A 140 21.77 11.41 -0.13
CA PRO A 140 22.66 11.42 1.04
C PRO A 140 22.70 12.77 1.78
N GLU A 141 22.29 13.85 1.11
CA GLU A 141 22.17 15.20 1.65
C GLU A 141 20.90 15.39 2.51
N VAL A 142 19.92 14.50 2.42
CA VAL A 142 18.65 14.59 3.16
C VAL A 142 18.79 13.91 4.53
N TYR A 143 18.22 14.56 5.55
CA TYR A 143 18.17 14.05 6.92
C TYR A 143 16.85 14.48 7.58
N ALA A 144 16.39 13.66 8.54
CA ALA A 144 15.31 14.00 9.44
C ALA A 144 15.89 14.47 10.78
N LYS A 145 15.12 15.28 11.51
CA LYS A 145 15.63 15.97 12.71
C LYS A 145 15.05 15.45 14.00
N ASN A 146 13.84 14.90 13.94
CA ASN A 146 13.30 14.04 14.96
C ASN A 146 12.68 12.82 14.30
N VAL A 147 12.80 11.67 14.97
CA VAL A 147 12.17 10.42 14.55
C VAL A 147 11.47 9.85 15.76
N SER A 148 10.15 9.78 15.69
CA SER A 148 9.31 9.12 16.68
C SER A 148 8.52 8.02 16.00
N CYS A 149 8.49 6.84 16.60
CA CYS A 149 7.65 5.74 16.11
C CYS A 149 6.25 5.88 16.72
N LEU A 150 5.23 5.92 15.87
CA LEU A 150 3.83 5.89 16.27
C LEU A 150 3.26 4.49 15.98
N SER A 151 2.81 3.80 17.02
CA SER A 151 2.00 2.59 16.84
C SER A 151 0.55 3.01 16.66
N LEU A 152 -0.01 2.71 15.49
CA LEU A 152 -1.37 3.10 15.14
C LEU A 152 -2.09 1.94 14.45
N GLN A 153 -3.32 1.69 14.88
CA GLN A 153 -4.29 0.88 14.16
C GLN A 153 -5.55 1.73 14.00
N GLY A 154 -5.92 2.07 12.76
CA GLY A 154 -7.02 2.97 12.50
C GLY A 154 -7.13 3.34 11.03
N TYR A 155 -8.12 4.18 10.75
CA TYR A 155 -8.34 4.74 9.42
C TYR A 155 -7.43 5.93 9.16
N VAL A 156 -7.39 6.35 7.90
CA VAL A 156 -6.64 7.52 7.44
C VAL A 156 -7.01 8.80 8.21
N SER A 157 -8.28 8.93 8.59
CA SER A 157 -8.77 10.03 9.41
C SER A 157 -8.12 10.07 10.79
N ASP A 158 -7.78 8.92 11.37
CA ASP A 158 -7.17 8.83 12.69
C ASP A 158 -5.73 9.34 12.64
N VAL A 159 -4.98 8.94 11.60
CA VAL A 159 -3.63 9.46 11.31
C VAL A 159 -3.69 10.99 11.10
N ALA A 160 -4.63 11.45 10.26
CA ALA A 160 -4.78 12.87 9.95
C ALA A 160 -5.07 13.73 11.19
N ASN A 161 -5.97 13.25 12.05
CA ASN A 161 -6.32 13.96 13.27
C ASN A 161 -5.14 13.99 14.26
N LEU A 162 -4.34 12.92 14.35
CA LEU A 162 -3.11 12.90 15.16
C LEU A 162 -2.10 13.93 14.64
N ILE A 163 -1.88 13.97 13.33
CA ILE A 163 -1.01 14.96 12.70
C ILE A 163 -1.41 16.37 13.13
N VAL A 164 -2.68 16.76 12.97
CA VAL A 164 -3.15 18.11 13.28
C VAL A 164 -3.09 18.43 14.78
N ASN A 165 -3.41 17.46 15.63
CA ASN A 165 -3.47 17.71 17.08
C ASN A 165 -2.09 17.84 17.72
N ASP A 166 -1.07 17.15 17.16
CA ASP A 166 0.27 17.06 17.74
C ASP A 166 1.31 17.94 17.00
N THR A 167 0.95 18.50 15.84
CA THR A 167 1.83 19.44 15.12
C THR A 167 1.34 20.88 15.21
N ASP A 168 2.22 21.74 15.70
CA ASP A 168 2.10 23.20 15.59
C ASP A 168 2.53 23.60 14.16
N PRO A 169 1.61 24.09 13.30
CA PRO A 169 1.93 24.46 11.92
C PRO A 169 2.96 25.60 11.81
N THR A 170 3.20 26.33 12.91
CA THR A 170 4.24 27.37 12.99
C THR A 170 5.63 26.81 13.24
N LYS A 171 5.74 25.56 13.71
CA LYS A 171 7.01 24.88 14.04
C LYS A 171 7.35 23.72 13.10
N ILE A 172 6.34 23.03 12.58
CA ILE A 172 6.50 21.85 11.72
C ILE A 172 5.84 22.16 10.38
N GLN A 173 6.66 22.43 9.37
CA GLN A 173 6.22 22.69 8.01
C GLN A 173 6.28 21.44 7.12
N SER A 174 6.90 20.35 7.58
CA SER A 174 7.06 19.12 6.82
C SER A 174 6.88 17.89 7.72
N ILE A 175 6.01 16.96 7.32
CA ILE A 175 5.68 15.74 8.07
C ILE A 175 5.88 14.55 7.16
N MET A 176 6.50 13.47 7.63
CA MET A 176 6.67 12.24 6.86
C MET A 176 5.83 11.11 7.45
N VAL A 177 4.93 10.52 6.66
CA VAL A 177 4.08 9.39 7.08
C VAL A 177 4.43 8.17 6.25
N ASP A 178 4.77 7.05 6.87
CA ASP A 178 5.01 5.79 6.16
C ASP A 178 3.68 5.00 6.06
N ARG A 179 3.40 4.42 4.87
CA ARG A 179 2.31 3.46 4.53
C ARG A 179 0.87 4.01 4.31
N ALA A 180 0.32 3.79 3.10
CA ALA A 180 -0.94 4.42 2.60
C ALA A 180 -1.63 3.76 1.28
N GLU A 181 -2.90 4.02 0.81
CA GLU A 181 -3.95 3.39 -0.14
C GLU A 181 -5.23 4.28 -0.55
N CYS A 182 -5.76 4.33 -1.82
CA CYS A 182 -6.79 5.38 -2.31
C CYS A 182 -7.01 5.79 -3.85
N ARG A 183 -7.66 5.08 -4.79
CA ARG A 183 -7.24 4.85 -6.22
C ARG A 183 -7.40 5.75 -7.50
N ARG A 184 -8.13 6.88 -7.61
CA ARG A 184 -8.56 7.36 -8.97
C ARG A 184 -7.72 8.40 -9.73
N SER A 185 -6.85 9.16 -9.08
CA SER A 185 -6.15 10.27 -9.73
C SER A 185 -4.93 9.85 -10.58
N MET A 186 -4.48 8.60 -10.45
CA MET A 186 -3.22 8.10 -10.98
C MET A 186 -3.26 7.78 -12.49
N ARG A 187 -3.33 8.80 -13.33
CA ARG A 187 -3.22 8.62 -14.78
C ARG A 187 -1.78 8.45 -15.24
N TYR A 188 -1.55 7.52 -16.15
CA TYR A 188 -0.25 7.36 -16.80
C TYR A 188 0.09 8.56 -17.68
N SER A 189 1.39 8.86 -17.77
CA SER A 189 1.91 9.96 -18.57
C SER A 189 1.54 9.79 -20.05
N ALA A 190 1.36 10.91 -20.76
CA ALA A 190 0.99 10.87 -22.18
C ALA A 190 2.01 10.09 -23.03
N ALA A 191 3.30 10.12 -22.67
CA ALA A 191 4.33 9.39 -23.37
C ALA A 191 4.22 7.86 -23.20
N ILE A 192 3.85 7.39 -22.00
CA ILE A 192 3.59 5.97 -21.72
C ILE A 192 2.36 5.49 -22.50
N ARG A 193 1.25 6.24 -22.41
CA ARG A 193 0.01 5.91 -23.14
C ARG A 193 0.26 5.85 -24.63
N LYS A 194 0.94 6.86 -25.19
CA LYS A 194 1.29 6.88 -26.62
C LYS A 194 2.09 5.63 -27.03
N ALA A 195 3.13 5.26 -26.28
CA ALA A 195 3.95 4.08 -26.62
C ALA A 195 3.12 2.78 -26.60
N ALA A 196 2.20 2.66 -25.64
CA ALA A 196 1.31 1.52 -25.53
C ALA A 196 0.24 1.52 -26.65
N ASP A 197 -0.31 2.67 -27.00
CA ASP A 197 -1.32 2.82 -28.06
C ASP A 197 -0.71 2.62 -29.45
N ASP A 198 0.53 3.03 -29.67
CA ASP A 198 1.31 2.72 -30.88
C ASP A 198 1.41 1.19 -31.04
N PHE A 199 1.83 0.47 -29.99
CA PHE A 199 1.89 -0.99 -30.01
C PHE A 199 0.51 -1.65 -30.22
N ARG A 200 -0.55 -1.15 -29.56
CA ARG A 200 -1.92 -1.65 -29.75
C ARG A 200 -2.38 -1.55 -31.21
N ARG A 201 -2.12 -0.42 -31.87
CA ARG A 201 -2.49 -0.23 -33.27
C ARG A 201 -1.68 -1.12 -34.20
N GLU A 202 -0.36 -1.17 -33.99
CA GLU A 202 0.58 -1.84 -34.90
C GLU A 202 0.54 -3.37 -34.77
N GLU A 203 0.40 -3.90 -33.56
CA GLU A 203 0.60 -5.32 -33.27
C GLU A 203 -0.68 -6.07 -32.88
N LEU A 204 -1.72 -5.35 -32.43
CA LEU A 204 -2.93 -5.94 -31.84
C LEU A 204 -4.23 -5.52 -32.55
N ASN A 205 -4.17 -4.70 -33.59
CA ASN A 205 -5.34 -4.15 -34.31
C ASN A 205 -6.38 -3.55 -33.33
N SER A 206 -5.89 -2.70 -32.42
CA SER A 206 -6.63 -2.15 -31.28
C SER A 206 -6.43 -0.65 -31.18
N ASP A 207 -7.51 0.10 -31.00
CA ASP A 207 -7.53 1.55 -30.78
C ASP A 207 -8.74 1.96 -29.94
N ASP A 208 -8.70 3.11 -29.30
CA ASP A 208 -9.73 3.48 -28.32
C ASP A 208 -11.14 3.66 -28.92
N VAL A 209 -11.22 4.05 -30.20
CA VAL A 209 -12.50 4.28 -30.88
C VAL A 209 -13.18 2.95 -31.19
N THR A 210 -12.43 1.99 -31.73
CA THR A 210 -12.95 0.65 -32.04
C THR A 210 -13.21 -0.16 -30.77
N ASP A 211 -12.35 -0.01 -29.76
CA ASP A 211 -12.40 -0.74 -28.49
C ASP A 211 -13.42 -0.15 -27.50
N LYS A 212 -13.93 1.06 -27.75
CA LYS A 212 -14.78 1.86 -26.85
C LYS A 212 -14.11 2.11 -25.49
N THR A 213 -12.82 2.44 -25.51
CA THR A 213 -12.00 2.69 -24.32
C THR A 213 -11.54 4.14 -24.21
N GLU A 214 -12.18 5.07 -24.93
CA GLU A 214 -11.85 6.50 -24.88
C GLU A 214 -11.91 7.06 -23.47
N ILE A 215 -10.87 7.81 -23.09
CA ILE A 215 -10.75 8.47 -21.79
C ILE A 215 -10.77 9.98 -21.99
N LEU A 216 -11.64 10.68 -21.26
CA LEU A 216 -11.68 12.15 -21.24
C LEU A 216 -10.43 12.71 -20.55
N ASP A 217 -9.86 13.81 -21.04
CA ASP A 217 -8.68 14.45 -20.41
C ASP A 217 -8.90 14.83 -18.94
N ASP A 218 -10.11 15.25 -18.57
CA ASP A 218 -10.48 15.44 -17.17
C ASP A 218 -11.14 14.18 -16.60
N TRP A 219 -10.40 13.44 -15.78
CA TRP A 219 -10.89 12.22 -15.14
C TRP A 219 -12.06 12.46 -14.18
N THR A 220 -12.21 13.67 -13.64
CA THR A 220 -13.30 13.99 -12.72
C THR A 220 -14.66 14.01 -13.43
N LEU A 221 -14.66 14.16 -14.75
CA LEU A 221 -15.85 14.14 -15.61
C LEU A 221 -16.21 12.73 -16.08
N MET A 222 -15.30 11.76 -15.94
CA MET A 222 -15.52 10.38 -16.37
C MET A 222 -16.68 9.74 -15.60
N LYS A 223 -17.71 9.33 -16.33
CA LYS A 223 -18.83 8.53 -15.81
C LYS A 223 -18.90 7.25 -16.59
N VAL A 224 -18.51 6.17 -15.93
CA VAL A 224 -18.28 4.90 -16.59
C VAL A 224 -19.27 3.88 -16.04
N LYS A 225 -19.87 3.09 -16.93
CA LYS A 225 -20.75 1.98 -16.56
C LYS A 225 -20.06 0.65 -16.91
N PRO A 226 -20.15 -0.37 -16.06
CA PRO A 226 -19.63 -1.70 -16.41
C PRO A 226 -20.23 -2.22 -17.73
N GLY A 227 -19.36 -2.68 -18.62
CA GLY A 227 -19.74 -3.20 -19.95
C GLY A 227 -19.85 -2.14 -21.05
N GLN A 228 -19.44 -0.89 -20.79
CA GLN A 228 -19.34 0.15 -21.83
C GLN A 228 -18.15 -0.08 -22.77
N ALA A 229 -17.02 -0.55 -22.22
CA ALA A 229 -15.84 -0.89 -22.99
C ALA A 229 -15.94 -2.31 -23.59
N VAL A 230 -15.40 -2.46 -24.80
CA VAL A 230 -15.36 -3.73 -25.54
C VAL A 230 -13.95 -4.32 -25.52
N GLY A 231 -12.93 -3.48 -25.74
CA GLY A 231 -11.52 -3.88 -25.82
C GLY A 231 -11.11 -4.44 -27.18
N GLY A 232 -9.80 -4.40 -27.43
CA GLY A 232 -9.20 -4.84 -28.68
C GLY A 232 -9.29 -6.35 -28.89
N PRO A 233 -9.17 -6.82 -30.14
CA PRO A 233 -9.43 -8.21 -30.53
C PRO A 233 -8.31 -9.18 -30.13
N TYR A 234 -7.91 -9.16 -28.86
CA TYR A 234 -6.88 -10.01 -28.27
C TYR A 234 -7.23 -10.38 -26.82
N LEU A 235 -6.67 -11.50 -26.37
CA LEU A 235 -6.67 -11.93 -24.97
C LEU A 235 -5.42 -11.37 -24.29
N ALA A 236 -5.54 -10.71 -23.14
CA ALA A 236 -4.39 -10.35 -22.33
C ALA A 236 -4.20 -11.33 -21.17
N VAL A 237 -2.96 -11.79 -21.02
CA VAL A 237 -2.54 -12.68 -19.94
C VAL A 237 -1.42 -11.99 -19.18
N HIS A 238 -1.58 -11.88 -17.85
CA HIS A 238 -0.47 -11.52 -16.97
C HIS A 238 -0.03 -12.77 -16.18
N LEU A 239 1.17 -13.25 -16.48
CA LEU A 239 1.77 -14.44 -15.88
C LEU A 239 2.96 -14.05 -15.00
N ARG A 240 2.76 -14.00 -13.68
CA ARG A 240 3.83 -13.75 -12.70
C ARG A 240 4.54 -15.07 -12.38
N ARG A 241 5.84 -15.13 -12.64
CA ARG A 241 6.69 -16.31 -12.48
C ARG A 241 7.75 -16.08 -11.42
N THR A 242 8.87 -15.44 -11.75
CA THR A 242 10.11 -15.35 -10.96
C THR A 242 10.02 -15.79 -9.48
N ASP A 243 9.71 -14.87 -8.56
CA ASP A 243 9.61 -15.10 -7.13
C ASP A 243 8.37 -15.92 -6.74
N PHE A 244 7.32 -15.91 -7.57
CA PHE A 244 6.09 -16.67 -7.34
C PHE A 244 6.28 -18.18 -7.56
N VAL A 245 7.20 -18.60 -8.44
CA VAL A 245 7.53 -20.02 -8.63
C VAL A 245 8.05 -20.65 -7.34
N THR A 246 8.80 -19.90 -6.53
CA THR A 246 9.34 -20.41 -5.25
C THR A 246 8.38 -20.16 -4.08
N SER A 247 7.84 -18.95 -3.96
CA SER A 247 7.04 -18.55 -2.80
C SER A 247 5.57 -18.96 -2.88
N ARG A 248 5.03 -19.17 -4.09
CA ARG A 248 3.58 -19.31 -4.35
C ARG A 248 3.26 -20.41 -5.38
N SER A 249 4.11 -21.42 -5.51
CA SER A 249 3.98 -22.52 -6.49
C SER A 249 2.61 -23.21 -6.48
N LYS A 250 1.96 -23.30 -5.32
CA LYS A 250 0.63 -23.93 -5.17
C LYS A 250 -0.52 -23.07 -5.72
N GLN A 251 -0.32 -21.77 -5.88
CA GLN A 251 -1.36 -20.81 -6.28
C GLN A 251 -1.30 -20.46 -7.77
N ILE A 252 -0.22 -20.84 -8.47
CA ILE A 252 -0.01 -20.54 -9.89
C ILE A 252 -0.01 -21.82 -10.72
N PRO A 253 -0.40 -21.76 -12.02
CA PRO A 253 -0.28 -22.91 -12.91
C PRO A 253 1.17 -23.24 -13.27
N THR A 254 1.38 -24.43 -13.82
CA THR A 254 2.56 -24.72 -14.63
C THR A 254 2.49 -23.98 -15.97
N VAL A 255 3.60 -23.91 -16.72
CA VAL A 255 3.61 -23.31 -18.06
C VAL A 255 2.61 -24.02 -18.98
N LYS A 256 2.57 -25.35 -18.92
CA LYS A 256 1.60 -26.18 -19.64
C LYS A 256 0.16 -25.90 -19.19
N GLY A 257 -0.11 -25.88 -17.89
CA GLY A 257 -1.44 -25.59 -17.35
C GLY A 257 -1.94 -24.19 -17.71
N ALA A 258 -1.03 -23.21 -17.79
CA ALA A 258 -1.35 -21.88 -18.29
C ALA A 258 -1.70 -21.92 -19.78
N ALA A 259 -0.91 -22.59 -20.62
CA ALA A 259 -1.17 -22.72 -22.05
C ALA A 259 -2.52 -23.39 -22.36
N GLU A 260 -2.90 -24.42 -21.59
CA GLU A 260 -4.20 -25.10 -21.72
C GLU A 260 -5.37 -24.16 -21.40
N GLN A 261 -5.27 -23.37 -20.33
CA GLN A 261 -6.27 -22.37 -19.95
C GLN A 261 -6.39 -21.25 -20.99
N ILE A 262 -5.25 -20.74 -21.48
CA ILE A 262 -5.20 -19.72 -22.54
C ILE A 262 -5.84 -20.26 -23.83
N SER A 263 -5.49 -21.47 -24.26
CA SER A 263 -6.06 -22.11 -25.45
C SER A 263 -7.58 -22.26 -25.36
N LYS A 264 -8.10 -22.63 -24.18
CA LYS A 264 -9.54 -22.73 -23.93
C LYS A 264 -10.22 -21.36 -24.05
N LEU A 265 -9.62 -20.31 -23.48
CA LEU A 265 -10.15 -18.94 -23.56
C LEU A 265 -10.14 -18.39 -24.99
N LEU A 266 -9.05 -18.59 -25.74
CA LEU A 266 -8.95 -18.18 -27.14
C LEU A 266 -10.06 -18.79 -28.00
N LYS A 267 -10.30 -20.10 -27.88
CA LYS A 267 -11.39 -20.80 -28.57
C LYS A 267 -12.77 -20.27 -28.17
N MET A 268 -13.01 -20.10 -26.87
CA MET A 268 -14.28 -19.63 -26.33
C MET A 268 -14.61 -18.19 -26.78
N LEU A 269 -13.59 -17.32 -26.80
CA LEU A 269 -13.74 -15.91 -27.15
C LEU A 269 -13.63 -15.63 -28.65
N LYS A 270 -13.29 -16.66 -29.45
CA LYS A 270 -13.00 -16.59 -30.90
C LYS A 270 -11.89 -15.56 -31.17
N LEU A 271 -10.78 -15.70 -30.47
CA LEU A 271 -9.60 -14.86 -30.58
C LEU A 271 -8.41 -15.69 -31.05
N GLU A 272 -7.57 -15.11 -31.89
CA GLU A 272 -6.33 -15.72 -32.39
C GLU A 272 -5.10 -15.12 -31.70
N VAL A 273 -5.18 -13.85 -31.30
CA VAL A 273 -4.07 -13.11 -30.69
C VAL A 273 -4.12 -13.18 -29.17
N VAL A 274 -3.00 -13.53 -28.55
CA VAL A 274 -2.78 -13.43 -27.10
C VAL A 274 -1.59 -12.51 -26.82
N TYR A 275 -1.84 -11.46 -26.03
CA TYR A 275 -0.80 -10.61 -25.47
C TYR A 275 -0.37 -11.16 -24.11
N VAL A 276 0.93 -11.43 -23.95
CA VAL A 276 1.49 -12.00 -22.71
C VAL A 276 2.40 -10.98 -22.03
N SER A 277 2.00 -10.50 -20.85
CA SER A 277 2.86 -9.77 -19.93
C SER A 277 3.39 -10.74 -18.87
N THR A 278 4.71 -10.83 -18.75
CA THR A 278 5.37 -11.82 -17.87
C THR A 278 6.78 -11.39 -17.53
N ASP A 279 7.18 -11.68 -16.30
CA ASP A 279 8.55 -11.56 -15.80
C ASP A 279 9.38 -12.84 -15.99
N ALA A 280 8.82 -13.85 -16.67
CA ALA A 280 9.50 -15.10 -16.97
C ALA A 280 10.70 -14.92 -17.92
N PRO A 281 11.74 -15.77 -17.80
CA PRO A 281 12.81 -15.83 -18.79
C PRO A 281 12.27 -16.28 -20.15
N GLU A 282 12.96 -15.90 -21.24
CA GLU A 282 12.51 -16.25 -22.60
C GLU A 282 12.38 -17.76 -22.82
N THR A 283 13.14 -18.59 -22.10
CA THR A 283 13.03 -20.06 -22.18
C THR A 283 11.66 -20.57 -21.74
N GLU A 284 11.09 -20.02 -20.65
CA GLU A 284 9.73 -20.38 -20.21
C GLU A 284 8.66 -19.82 -21.17
N VAL A 285 8.94 -18.68 -21.80
CA VAL A 285 8.05 -18.09 -22.81
C VAL A 285 8.05 -18.92 -24.09
N ASP A 286 9.20 -19.46 -24.50
CA ASP A 286 9.30 -20.36 -25.64
C ASP A 286 8.65 -21.71 -25.35
N GLU A 287 8.73 -22.22 -24.11
CA GLU A 287 7.96 -23.37 -23.66
C GLU A 287 6.44 -23.09 -23.72
N LEU A 288 6.00 -21.90 -23.26
CA LEU A 288 4.59 -21.49 -23.37
C LEU A 288 4.13 -21.45 -24.84
N LYS A 289 4.96 -20.91 -25.75
CA LYS A 289 4.67 -20.91 -27.20
C LYS A 289 4.55 -22.33 -27.74
N ALA A 290 5.44 -23.24 -27.36
CA ALA A 290 5.41 -24.63 -27.81
C ALA A 290 4.11 -25.34 -27.40
N PHE A 291 3.59 -25.06 -26.21
CA PHE A 291 2.32 -25.61 -25.75
C PHE A 291 1.07 -24.94 -26.36
N LEU A 292 1.18 -23.72 -26.88
CA LEU A 292 0.02 -22.95 -27.37
C LEU A 292 -0.46 -23.33 -28.78
N ASN A 293 0.10 -24.37 -29.41
CA ASN A 293 -0.13 -24.79 -30.79
C ASN A 293 0.15 -23.68 -31.83
N GLU A 294 0.23 -24.04 -33.11
CA GLU A 294 0.51 -23.07 -34.20
C GLU A 294 -0.62 -22.06 -34.46
N THR A 295 -1.80 -22.25 -33.84
CA THR A 295 -2.99 -21.42 -34.09
C THR A 295 -3.04 -20.11 -33.29
N ALA A 296 -2.27 -19.99 -32.21
CA ALA A 296 -2.30 -18.80 -31.36
C ALA A 296 -1.13 -17.85 -31.69
N VAL A 297 -1.44 -16.59 -32.01
CA VAL A 297 -0.43 -15.55 -32.28
C VAL A 297 -0.06 -14.88 -30.96
N ILE A 298 1.12 -15.19 -30.44
CA ILE A 298 1.62 -14.63 -29.18
C ILE A 298 2.33 -13.31 -29.45
N LYS A 299 1.87 -12.25 -28.79
CA LYS A 299 2.46 -10.90 -28.83
C LYS A 299 3.00 -10.52 -27.45
N ARG A 300 4.13 -9.83 -27.43
CA ARG A 300 4.75 -9.28 -26.21
C ARG A 300 5.33 -7.91 -26.52
N PHE A 301 5.20 -6.97 -25.60
CA PHE A 301 5.89 -5.69 -25.72
C PHE A 301 7.37 -5.89 -25.39
N LYS A 302 8.23 -5.68 -26.38
CA LYS A 302 9.69 -5.67 -26.21
C LYS A 302 10.18 -4.25 -26.44
N PRO A 303 10.58 -3.51 -25.39
CA PRO A 303 11.04 -2.14 -25.56
C PRO A 303 12.32 -2.11 -26.39
N THR A 304 12.41 -1.16 -27.32
CA THR A 304 13.70 -0.78 -27.92
C THR A 304 14.65 -0.22 -26.86
N ASP A 305 15.96 -0.23 -27.11
CA ASP A 305 16.93 0.37 -26.18
C ASP A 305 16.60 1.83 -25.87
N ALA A 306 16.13 2.59 -26.86
CA ALA A 306 15.68 3.96 -26.69
C ALA A 306 14.45 4.07 -25.78
N GLN A 307 13.46 3.18 -25.94
CA GLN A 307 12.30 3.13 -25.06
C GLN A 307 12.67 2.69 -23.64
N LEU A 308 13.56 1.71 -23.50
CA LEU A 308 14.01 1.22 -22.21
C LEU A 308 14.78 2.30 -21.45
N GLN A 309 15.70 3.01 -22.09
CA GLN A 309 16.41 4.15 -21.49
C GLN A 309 15.48 5.30 -21.13
N LYS A 310 14.45 5.54 -21.96
CA LYS A 310 13.48 6.61 -21.74
C LYS A 310 12.52 6.31 -20.60
N PHE A 311 11.93 5.12 -20.58
CA PHE A 311 10.82 4.77 -19.70
C PHE A 311 11.28 4.03 -18.45
N LEU A 312 12.48 3.47 -18.47
CA LEU A 312 13.02 2.62 -17.41
C LEU A 312 12.12 1.40 -17.17
N ASP A 313 12.50 0.55 -16.21
CA ASP A 313 11.80 -0.72 -16.00
C ASP A 313 10.34 -0.49 -15.54
N GLY A 314 10.11 0.54 -14.72
CA GLY A 314 8.76 0.87 -14.25
C GLY A 314 7.85 1.46 -15.30
N GLY A 315 8.40 2.23 -16.24
CA GLY A 315 7.61 2.72 -17.37
C GLY A 315 7.26 1.60 -18.33
N VAL A 316 8.18 0.66 -18.60
CA VAL A 316 7.90 -0.54 -19.40
C VAL A 316 6.79 -1.37 -18.76
N ALA A 317 6.88 -1.64 -17.45
CA ALA A 317 5.83 -2.32 -16.70
C ALA A 317 4.47 -1.60 -16.81
N THR A 318 4.47 -0.27 -16.81
CA THR A 318 3.25 0.54 -16.96
C THR A 318 2.68 0.46 -18.38
N ILE A 319 3.53 0.43 -19.41
CA ILE A 319 3.11 0.19 -20.80
C ILE A 319 2.42 -1.17 -20.93
N GLU A 320 3.01 -2.21 -20.33
CA GLU A 320 2.41 -3.55 -20.36
C GLU A 320 1.06 -3.60 -19.63
N GLN A 321 0.93 -2.93 -18.49
CA GLN A 321 -0.36 -2.82 -17.77
C GLN A 321 -1.42 -2.15 -18.64
N TRP A 322 -1.07 -1.07 -19.34
CA TRP A 322 -1.98 -0.39 -20.26
C TRP A 322 -2.43 -1.29 -21.40
N ILE A 323 -1.49 -2.01 -22.04
CA ILE A 323 -1.83 -2.97 -23.10
C ILE A 323 -2.74 -4.08 -22.57
N CYS A 324 -2.47 -4.63 -21.38
CA CYS A 324 -3.34 -5.62 -20.77
C CYS A 324 -4.74 -5.06 -20.44
N ALA A 325 -4.81 -3.81 -19.99
CA ALA A 325 -6.07 -3.16 -19.62
C ALA A 325 -7.02 -2.98 -20.82
N HIS A 326 -6.49 -2.89 -22.04
CA HIS A 326 -7.29 -2.64 -23.26
C HIS A 326 -7.77 -3.91 -23.98
N ALA A 327 -7.43 -5.10 -23.48
CA ALA A 327 -7.83 -6.35 -24.11
C ALA A 327 -9.33 -6.63 -23.99
N LYS A 328 -9.91 -7.35 -24.96
CA LYS A 328 -11.29 -7.85 -24.87
C LYS A 328 -11.53 -8.71 -23.63
N TYR A 329 -10.53 -9.47 -23.22
CA TYR A 329 -10.56 -10.28 -22.01
C TYR A 329 -9.20 -10.23 -21.32
N PHE A 330 -9.21 -10.11 -19.98
CA PHE A 330 -8.01 -10.17 -19.17
C PHE A 330 -8.08 -11.34 -18.20
N ILE A 331 -6.97 -12.07 -18.09
CA ILE A 331 -6.72 -13.07 -17.06
C ILE A 331 -5.33 -12.84 -16.44
N GLY A 332 -5.28 -12.69 -15.13
CA GLY A 332 -4.05 -12.39 -14.41
C GLY A 332 -3.51 -13.57 -13.60
N THR A 333 -2.51 -13.27 -12.77
CA THR A 333 -2.02 -14.17 -11.72
C THR A 333 -2.63 -13.79 -10.38
N ALA A 334 -3.06 -14.80 -9.60
CA ALA A 334 -3.64 -14.63 -8.27
C ALA A 334 -2.68 -13.87 -7.33
N GLU A 335 -3.24 -13.00 -6.48
CA GLU A 335 -2.51 -12.17 -5.49
C GLU A 335 -1.41 -11.25 -6.05
N SER A 336 -1.26 -11.14 -7.36
CA SER A 336 -0.28 -10.23 -7.94
C SER A 336 -0.81 -8.79 -7.95
N THR A 337 -0.08 -7.89 -7.29
CA THR A 337 -0.39 -6.45 -7.32
C THR A 337 -0.32 -5.85 -8.73
N PHE A 338 0.47 -6.45 -9.63
CA PHE A 338 0.49 -6.08 -11.05
C PHE A 338 -0.85 -6.41 -11.74
N SER A 339 -1.39 -7.62 -11.49
CA SER A 339 -2.74 -7.99 -11.96
C SER A 339 -3.81 -7.05 -11.39
N PHE A 340 -3.69 -6.67 -10.11
CA PHE A 340 -4.65 -5.79 -9.46
C PHE A 340 -4.69 -4.40 -10.11
N ARG A 341 -3.53 -3.84 -10.51
CA ARG A 341 -3.50 -2.55 -11.23
C ARG A 341 -4.18 -2.64 -12.59
N ILE A 342 -3.99 -3.74 -13.33
CA ILE A 342 -4.69 -3.96 -14.60
C ILE A 342 -6.20 -4.04 -14.37
N GLN A 343 -6.65 -4.77 -13.35
CA GLN A 343 -8.07 -4.90 -13.02
C GLN A 343 -8.70 -3.53 -12.72
N GLU A 344 -7.99 -2.70 -11.96
CA GLU A 344 -8.42 -1.33 -11.65
C GLU A 344 -8.51 -0.45 -12.89
N ASP A 345 -7.50 -0.50 -13.76
CA ASP A 345 -7.51 0.25 -15.03
C ASP A 345 -8.71 -0.19 -15.91
N ARG A 346 -9.01 -1.50 -15.94
CA ARG A 346 -10.16 -2.05 -16.66
C ARG A 346 -11.50 -1.59 -16.08
N GLU A 347 -11.61 -1.48 -14.77
CA GLU A 347 -12.80 -0.89 -14.16
C GLU A 347 -12.94 0.59 -14.57
N ILE A 348 -11.84 1.36 -14.53
CA ILE A 348 -11.82 2.78 -14.91
C ILE A 348 -12.22 2.96 -16.37
N LEU A 349 -11.81 2.05 -17.25
CA LEU A 349 -12.19 2.02 -18.66
C LEU A 349 -13.64 1.56 -18.88
N GLY A 350 -14.25 0.86 -17.92
CA GLY A 350 -15.64 0.44 -18.00
C GLY A 350 -15.85 -0.96 -18.56
N PHE A 351 -14.85 -1.81 -18.48
CA PHE A 351 -15.01 -3.22 -18.80
C PHE A 351 -15.98 -3.91 -17.85
N SER A 352 -16.59 -4.99 -18.33
CA SER A 352 -17.46 -5.82 -17.48
C SER A 352 -16.62 -6.58 -16.44
N HIS A 353 -17.22 -6.91 -15.29
CA HIS A 353 -16.51 -7.68 -14.25
C HIS A 353 -16.07 -9.07 -14.76
N ASN A 354 -16.87 -9.69 -15.63
CA ASN A 354 -16.60 -11.03 -16.16
C ASN A 354 -15.38 -11.06 -17.09
N THR A 355 -15.04 -9.94 -17.71
CA THR A 355 -13.87 -9.80 -18.58
C THR A 355 -12.63 -9.28 -17.84
N THR A 356 -12.71 -9.05 -16.53
CA THR A 356 -11.71 -8.32 -15.75
C THR A 356 -11.20 -9.11 -14.55
N PHE A 357 -12.09 -9.61 -13.68
CA PHE A 357 -11.70 -10.27 -12.44
C PHE A 357 -11.50 -11.77 -12.66
N ASN A 358 -10.47 -12.12 -13.41
CA ASN A 358 -10.09 -13.50 -13.71
C ASN A 358 -8.63 -13.75 -13.35
N CYS A 359 -8.33 -14.90 -12.77
CA CYS A 359 -6.96 -15.38 -12.56
C CYS A 359 -6.77 -16.78 -13.14
N LEU A 360 -5.54 -17.06 -13.57
CA LEU A 360 -5.12 -18.41 -13.91
C LEU A 360 -5.12 -19.28 -12.66
N CYS A 361 -5.72 -20.45 -12.77
CA CYS A 361 -5.82 -21.41 -11.68
C CYS A 361 -4.66 -22.40 -11.69
N PRO A 362 -4.24 -22.92 -10.53
CA PRO A 362 -3.25 -24.00 -10.46
C PRO A 362 -3.81 -25.29 -11.07
N ASP A 363 -2.92 -26.11 -11.64
CA ASP A 363 -3.26 -27.30 -12.43
C ASP A 363 -4.17 -28.30 -11.70
N HIS A 364 -4.02 -28.41 -10.38
CA HIS A 364 -4.79 -29.33 -9.53
C HIS A 364 -6.16 -28.80 -9.10
N ASN A 365 -6.46 -27.52 -9.35
CA ASN A 365 -7.74 -26.90 -9.01
C ASN A 365 -8.16 -25.86 -10.05
N LEU A 366 -8.81 -26.32 -11.12
CA LEU A 366 -9.30 -25.46 -12.22
C LEU A 366 -10.46 -24.53 -11.82
N ASN A 367 -11.07 -24.73 -10.65
CA ASN A 367 -12.14 -23.89 -10.09
C ASN A 367 -11.63 -23.14 -8.84
N CYS A 368 -10.42 -22.58 -8.94
CA CYS A 368 -9.80 -21.82 -7.87
C CYS A 368 -10.54 -20.51 -7.58
N GLU A 369 -10.31 -19.96 -6.39
CA GLU A 369 -10.86 -18.67 -5.99
C GLU A 369 -10.41 -17.56 -6.96
N GLN A 370 -11.39 -16.81 -7.45
CA GLN A 370 -11.18 -15.71 -8.39
C GLN A 370 -11.00 -14.38 -7.64
N PRO A 371 -10.34 -13.38 -8.26
CA PRO A 371 -10.13 -12.08 -7.63
C PRO A 371 -11.44 -11.44 -7.15
N ALA A 372 -11.40 -10.83 -5.97
CA ALA A 372 -12.56 -10.13 -5.42
C ALA A 372 -13.01 -9.02 -6.37
N LYS A 373 -14.32 -9.00 -6.66
CA LYS A 373 -14.94 -7.96 -7.49
C LYS A 373 -15.06 -6.68 -6.65
N CYS A 374 -14.14 -5.75 -6.85
CA CYS A 374 -14.34 -4.38 -6.39
C CYS A 374 -15.30 -3.70 -7.37
N ASN A 375 -16.28 -2.96 -6.86
CA ASN A 375 -17.07 -2.08 -7.72
C ASN A 375 -16.47 -0.68 -7.58
N LEU A 376 -16.10 -0.02 -8.67
CA LEU A 376 -15.99 1.44 -8.71
C LEU A 376 -17.31 2.06 -8.24
N LEU A 377 -17.39 2.40 -6.95
CA LEU A 377 -18.49 3.18 -6.39
C LEU A 377 -18.40 4.60 -6.95
N ILE A 378 -18.88 4.84 -8.17
CA ILE A 378 -19.32 6.17 -8.61
C ILE A 378 -20.71 6.44 -7.99
N ASN A 379 -20.84 6.20 -6.69
CA ASN A 379 -22.01 6.66 -5.97
C ASN A 379 -21.67 8.02 -5.38
N LYS A 380 -22.22 9.08 -5.99
CA LYS A 380 -22.70 10.21 -5.21
C LYS A 380 -23.35 9.60 -3.96
N MET A 381 -22.87 9.92 -2.77
CA MET A 381 -23.49 9.43 -1.55
C MET A 381 -24.92 10.00 -1.49
N ARG A 382 -25.89 9.24 -2.02
CA ARG A 382 -27.28 9.69 -2.22
C ARG A 382 -28.06 9.75 -0.91
N TYR A 383 -27.58 9.05 0.11
CA TYR A 383 -28.27 8.91 1.39
C TYR A 383 -27.48 9.67 2.45
N LYS A 384 -28.07 10.74 2.98
CA LYS A 384 -27.49 11.55 4.04
C LYS A 384 -28.43 11.51 5.23
N CYS A 385 -27.91 11.21 6.42
CA CYS A 385 -28.71 11.21 7.63
C CYS A 385 -29.12 12.65 7.97
N SER A 386 -30.42 12.90 8.10
CA SER A 386 -30.96 14.22 8.47
C SER A 386 -30.61 14.63 9.90
N SER A 387 -30.30 13.66 10.77
CA SER A 387 -30.01 13.90 12.19
C SER A 387 -28.54 14.26 12.45
N CYS A 388 -27.60 13.60 11.77
CA CYS A 388 -26.15 13.83 12.00
C CYS A 388 -25.32 14.10 10.75
N GLY A 389 -25.94 14.21 9.56
CA GLY A 389 -25.28 14.68 8.35
C GLY A 389 -24.31 13.69 7.69
N ILE A 390 -24.12 12.51 8.27
CA ILE A 390 -23.26 11.45 7.73
C ILE A 390 -23.89 10.89 6.44
N ALA A 391 -23.06 10.65 5.42
CA ALA A 391 -23.48 10.18 4.12
C ALA A 391 -23.13 8.69 3.93
N TYR A 392 -23.98 7.94 3.23
CA TYR A 392 -23.92 6.48 3.12
C TYR A 392 -23.93 6.03 1.66
N CYS A 393 -23.22 4.92 1.41
CA CYS A 393 -23.07 4.30 0.10
C CYS A 393 -24.32 3.55 -0.38
N SER A 394 -25.26 3.21 0.52
CA SER A 394 -26.49 2.48 0.21
C SER A 394 -27.63 2.79 1.19
N VAL A 395 -28.87 2.45 0.80
CA VAL A 395 -30.07 2.56 1.66
C VAL A 395 -29.94 1.66 2.90
N ASN A 396 -29.34 0.48 2.75
CA ASN A 396 -29.23 -0.48 3.86
C ASN A 396 -28.25 0.03 4.92
N CYS A 397 -27.15 0.67 4.52
CA CYS A 397 -26.24 1.34 5.46
C CYS A 397 -26.90 2.54 6.16
N TYR A 398 -27.69 3.32 5.43
CA TYR A 398 -28.48 4.41 6.03
C TYR A 398 -29.53 3.89 7.01
N LYS A 399 -30.24 2.80 6.68
CA LYS A 399 -31.25 2.19 7.55
C LYS A 399 -30.62 1.57 8.79
N ALA A 400 -29.56 0.78 8.65
CA ALA A 400 -28.82 0.23 9.78
C ALA A 400 -28.35 1.35 10.73
N HIS A 401 -27.85 2.45 10.18
CA HIS A 401 -27.52 3.63 10.96
C HIS A 401 -28.73 4.28 11.65
N LYS A 402 -29.86 4.40 10.97
CA LYS A 402 -31.10 4.95 11.53
C LYS A 402 -31.69 4.07 12.63
N ASP A 403 -31.57 2.75 12.47
CA ASP A 403 -32.05 1.74 13.42
C ASP A 403 -31.19 1.68 14.68
N ILE A 404 -29.89 2.00 14.57
CA ILE A 404 -28.95 2.13 15.70
C ILE A 404 -29.18 3.45 16.47
N GLY A 405 -29.79 4.46 15.84
CA GLY A 405 -29.99 5.80 16.41
C GLY A 405 -28.74 6.68 16.31
N CYS A 406 -28.93 7.97 15.99
CA CYS A 406 -27.86 8.96 15.88
C CYS A 406 -28.25 10.28 16.55
N GLU A 407 -27.38 10.83 17.39
CA GLU A 407 -27.56 12.15 18.00
C GLU A 407 -26.75 13.23 17.26
N LYS A 408 -27.24 14.48 17.32
CA LYS A 408 -26.47 15.64 16.84
C LYS A 408 -25.21 15.76 17.70
N LEU A 409 -24.04 15.79 17.06
CA LEU A 409 -22.77 16.03 17.74
C LEU A 409 -22.75 17.45 18.34
N GLY A 410 -23.18 17.55 19.59
CA GLY A 410 -22.75 18.58 20.51
C GLY A 410 -21.32 18.26 20.96
N LYS A 411 -20.50 19.30 21.10
CA LYS A 411 -19.11 19.17 21.52
C LYS A 411 -19.04 18.52 22.91
N ASP A 412 -18.07 17.62 23.00
CA ASP A 412 -17.38 17.15 24.20
C ASP A 412 -17.99 16.00 25.02
N GLU A 413 -17.05 15.20 25.50
CA GLU A 413 -17.10 14.13 26.51
C GLU A 413 -17.37 12.67 26.10
N SER A 414 -16.26 11.92 26.20
CA SER A 414 -16.11 10.55 26.75
C SER A 414 -16.50 9.35 25.87
N ARG A 415 -15.51 8.56 25.40
CA ARG A 415 -14.88 7.45 26.17
C ARG A 415 -15.90 6.65 26.99
N LYS A 416 -16.47 5.59 26.39
CA LYS A 416 -16.42 4.19 26.89
C LYS A 416 -17.31 3.26 26.06
N LEU A 417 -16.75 2.07 25.79
CA LEU A 417 -17.36 0.80 25.37
C LEU A 417 -18.00 0.71 23.96
N ARG A 418 -17.42 -0.17 23.13
CA ARG A 418 -18.01 -1.40 22.52
C ARG A 418 -17.02 -1.92 21.45
N LYS A 419 -16.31 -3.02 21.72
CA LYS A 419 -16.62 -4.47 21.52
C LYS A 419 -16.08 -4.97 20.17
N ASP A 420 -15.07 -5.83 20.29
CA ASP A 420 -14.35 -6.56 19.23
C ASP A 420 -15.27 -7.44 18.39
N GLU A 421 -15.17 -7.29 17.07
CA GLU A 421 -15.40 -8.36 16.10
C GLU A 421 -14.31 -8.21 15.02
N ASN A 422 -13.21 -8.94 15.14
CA ASN A 422 -12.26 -9.29 14.07
C ASN A 422 -11.26 -10.31 14.63
N ALA A 423 -11.59 -11.60 14.54
CA ALA A 423 -10.67 -12.69 14.83
C ALA A 423 -10.00 -13.14 13.52
N THR A 424 -8.68 -13.15 13.46
CA THR A 424 -7.89 -13.79 12.38
C THR A 424 -7.54 -15.23 12.77
N GLU A 425 -7.32 -16.13 11.82
CA GLU A 425 -7.02 -17.57 12.05
C GLU A 425 -5.82 -17.83 12.98
N ASP A 426 -4.84 -16.92 13.03
CA ASP A 426 -3.65 -17.01 13.91
C ASP A 426 -3.84 -16.39 15.31
N MET A 427 -5.05 -15.92 15.66
CA MET A 427 -5.33 -15.35 16.98
C MET A 427 -5.97 -16.37 17.91
N VAL A 428 -5.35 -16.57 19.08
CA VAL A 428 -5.95 -17.36 20.17
C VAL A 428 -7.24 -16.70 20.63
N LEU A 429 -8.36 -17.40 20.47
CA LEU A 429 -9.69 -16.90 20.85
C LEU A 429 -9.72 -16.36 22.30
N PRO A 430 -10.42 -15.24 22.57
CA PRO A 430 -10.47 -14.63 23.90
C PRO A 430 -10.86 -15.59 25.03
N ASN A 431 -11.74 -16.56 24.74
CA ASN A 431 -12.17 -17.59 25.70
C ASN A 431 -11.03 -18.53 26.11
N LYS A 432 -10.10 -18.86 25.19
CA LYS A 432 -8.89 -19.65 25.49
C LYS A 432 -7.87 -18.84 26.28
N LEU A 433 -7.73 -17.53 26.01
CA LEU A 433 -6.85 -16.64 26.79
C LEU A 433 -7.28 -16.54 28.26
N LEU A 434 -8.58 -16.62 28.55
CA LEU A 434 -9.08 -16.65 29.93
C LEU A 434 -8.63 -17.90 30.72
N MET A 435 -8.27 -18.99 30.02
CA MET A 435 -7.75 -20.22 30.67
C MET A 435 -6.36 -20.00 31.28
N LEU A 436 -5.55 -19.11 30.70
CA LEU A 436 -4.21 -18.79 31.22
C LEU A 436 -4.26 -18.23 32.65
N ASN A 437 -5.30 -17.45 32.98
CA ASN A 437 -5.47 -16.87 34.31
C ASN A 437 -5.74 -17.93 35.41
N LYS A 438 -6.21 -19.12 35.04
CA LYS A 438 -6.48 -20.22 35.98
C LYS A 438 -5.26 -21.11 36.22
N SER A 439 -4.17 -20.93 35.46
CA SER A 439 -2.99 -21.80 35.54
C SER A 439 -2.04 -21.39 36.67
N GLU A 440 -1.89 -22.27 37.67
CA GLU A 440 -1.00 -22.05 38.81
C GLU A 440 0.49 -22.15 38.43
N SER A 441 0.82 -23.00 37.45
CA SER A 441 2.18 -23.10 36.90
C SER A 441 2.60 -21.82 36.19
N LEU A 442 1.68 -21.19 35.45
CA LEU A 442 1.93 -19.92 34.78
C LEU A 442 2.10 -18.78 35.80
N LYS A 443 1.24 -18.72 36.82
CA LYS A 443 1.38 -17.75 37.93
C LYS A 443 2.71 -17.88 38.65
N LYS A 444 3.22 -19.10 38.85
CA LYS A 444 4.53 -19.34 39.47
C LYS A 444 5.68 -18.80 38.60
N LEU A 445 5.65 -19.00 37.29
CA LEU A 445 6.65 -18.44 36.36
C LEU A 445 6.62 -16.91 36.36
N LEU A 446 5.43 -16.31 36.36
CA LEU A 446 5.24 -14.86 36.39
C LEU A 446 5.66 -14.18 37.70
N ARG A 447 6.09 -14.95 38.73
CA ARG A 447 6.71 -14.37 39.94
C ARG A 447 8.12 -13.82 39.67
N SER A 448 8.81 -14.31 38.63
CA SER A 448 10.15 -13.83 38.26
C SER A 448 10.10 -12.40 37.72
N ASP A 449 10.84 -11.49 38.35
CA ASP A 449 11.01 -10.11 37.87
C ASP A 449 11.71 -10.04 36.52
N HIS A 450 12.65 -10.95 36.27
CA HIS A 450 13.36 -11.04 35.00
C HIS A 450 12.39 -11.37 33.85
N LEU A 451 11.56 -12.39 34.03
CA LEU A 451 10.54 -12.75 33.05
C LEU A 451 9.52 -11.62 32.86
N ARG A 452 9.05 -10.97 33.93
CA ARG A 452 8.11 -9.84 33.82
C ARG A 452 8.72 -8.66 33.06
N ASN A 453 9.99 -8.35 33.29
CA ASN A 453 10.69 -7.29 32.58
C ASN A 453 10.94 -7.67 31.11
N LEU A 454 11.24 -8.93 30.81
CA LEU A 454 11.36 -9.43 29.45
C LEU A 454 10.01 -9.38 28.71
N LEU A 455 8.90 -9.74 29.36
CA LEU A 455 7.55 -9.64 28.80
C LEU A 455 7.15 -8.19 28.54
N ARG A 456 7.45 -7.28 29.47
CA ARG A 456 7.25 -5.84 29.28
C ARG A 456 8.12 -5.30 28.14
N TRP A 457 9.37 -5.74 28.06
CA TRP A 457 10.28 -5.36 26.98
C TRP A 457 9.74 -5.80 25.62
N ILE A 458 9.27 -7.05 25.48
CA ILE A 458 8.62 -7.54 24.24
C ILE A 458 7.37 -6.72 23.91
N ASN A 459 6.49 -6.51 24.91
CA ASN A 459 5.23 -5.79 24.73
C ASN A 459 5.43 -4.33 24.32
N CYS A 460 6.53 -3.72 24.74
CA CYS A 460 6.88 -2.34 24.40
C CYS A 460 7.92 -2.25 23.26
N HIS A 461 8.33 -3.37 22.65
CA HIS A 461 9.35 -3.38 21.59
C HIS A 461 8.76 -2.89 20.26
N SER A 462 9.54 -2.11 19.50
CA SER A 462 9.14 -1.55 18.20
C SER A 462 8.87 -2.61 17.12
N GLN A 463 9.37 -3.83 17.31
CA GLN A 463 9.09 -5.01 16.49
C GLN A 463 8.83 -6.22 17.41
N PRO A 464 7.57 -6.51 17.80
CA PRO A 464 7.25 -7.59 18.73
C PRO A 464 7.64 -8.98 18.22
N SER A 465 7.46 -9.28 16.93
CA SER A 465 7.85 -10.58 16.35
C SER A 465 9.36 -10.82 16.43
N GLU A 466 10.16 -9.79 16.20
CA GLU A 466 11.62 -9.86 16.34
C GLU A 466 12.04 -9.92 17.82
N ALA A 467 11.35 -9.18 18.70
CA ALA A 467 11.57 -9.25 20.14
C ALA A 467 11.25 -10.65 20.69
N ILE A 468 10.17 -11.28 20.23
CA ILE A 468 9.82 -12.66 20.55
C ILE A 468 10.91 -13.60 20.05
N ARG A 469 11.42 -13.42 18.82
CA ARG A 469 12.52 -14.24 18.27
C ARG A 469 13.79 -14.13 19.11
N ILE A 470 14.12 -12.94 19.61
CA ILE A 470 15.25 -12.70 20.51
C ILE A 470 14.98 -13.30 21.89
N ALA A 471 13.80 -13.09 22.45
CA ALA A 471 13.39 -13.61 23.75
C ALA A 471 13.31 -15.15 23.76
N MET A 472 13.00 -15.78 22.63
CA MET A 472 13.04 -17.25 22.45
C MET A 472 14.45 -17.84 22.60
N LYS A 473 15.51 -17.02 22.75
CA LYS A 473 16.84 -17.48 23.17
C LYS A 473 17.01 -17.58 24.69
N ASN A 474 16.09 -17.00 25.46
CA ASN A 474 16.10 -17.02 26.92
C ASN A 474 15.29 -18.22 27.45
N LEU A 475 15.89 -19.01 28.35
CA LEU A 475 15.29 -20.25 28.86
C LEU A 475 14.02 -20.01 29.69
N GLU A 476 13.93 -18.90 30.44
CA GLU A 476 12.72 -18.55 31.20
C GLU A 476 11.56 -18.19 30.27
N PHE A 477 11.86 -17.48 29.17
CA PHE A 477 10.86 -17.14 28.16
C PHE A 477 10.41 -18.37 27.35
N GLN A 478 11.33 -19.27 26.99
CA GLN A 478 10.97 -20.54 26.36
C GLN A 478 10.03 -21.37 27.25
N ARG A 479 10.32 -21.45 28.56
CA ARG A 479 9.45 -22.10 29.55
C ARG A 479 8.08 -21.43 29.61
N PHE A 480 8.04 -20.10 29.66
CA PHE A 480 6.79 -19.34 29.66
C PHE A 480 5.95 -19.57 28.39
N ALA A 481 6.57 -19.47 27.21
CA ALA A 481 5.90 -19.66 25.93
C ALA A 481 5.36 -21.08 25.78
N ALA A 482 6.16 -22.10 26.15
CA ALA A 482 5.74 -23.50 26.08
C ALA A 482 4.56 -23.80 27.03
N VAL A 483 4.56 -23.24 28.24
CA VAL A 483 3.42 -23.39 29.17
C VAL A 483 2.17 -22.69 28.64
N CYS A 484 2.30 -21.50 28.06
CA CYS A 484 1.16 -20.79 27.47
C CYS A 484 0.55 -21.60 26.31
N LEU A 485 1.38 -22.04 25.35
CA LEU A 485 0.93 -22.80 24.18
C LEU A 485 0.32 -24.16 24.56
N ASN A 486 0.88 -24.85 25.56
CA ASN A 486 0.30 -26.09 26.08
C ASN A 486 -1.10 -25.89 26.71
N ILE A 487 -1.40 -24.70 27.24
CA ILE A 487 -2.71 -24.39 27.83
C ILE A 487 -3.73 -23.98 26.77
N VAL A 488 -3.32 -23.17 25.78
CA VAL A 488 -4.28 -22.60 24.81
C VAL A 488 -4.47 -23.47 23.57
N GLU A 489 -3.41 -24.12 23.09
CA GLU A 489 -3.40 -24.91 21.84
C GLU A 489 -2.45 -26.12 21.92
N PRO A 490 -2.74 -27.11 22.78
CA PRO A 490 -1.89 -28.28 22.96
C PRO A 490 -1.74 -29.14 21.70
N GLU A 491 -2.68 -29.09 20.75
CA GLU A 491 -2.65 -29.95 19.55
C GLU A 491 -1.81 -29.36 18.40
N ASN A 492 -1.55 -28.04 18.42
CA ASN A 492 -0.87 -27.32 17.31
C ASN A 492 0.63 -27.15 17.52
N HIS A 493 1.16 -27.48 18.71
CA HIS A 493 2.55 -27.17 19.08
C HIS A 493 3.24 -28.35 19.80
N GLU A 494 3.59 -29.39 19.04
CA GLU A 494 4.26 -30.59 19.54
C GLU A 494 5.55 -30.28 20.34
N TRP A 495 6.35 -29.32 19.87
CA TRP A 495 7.59 -28.90 20.55
C TRP A 495 7.33 -28.37 21.98
N ALA A 496 6.24 -27.63 22.19
CA ALA A 496 5.89 -27.07 23.49
C ALA A 496 5.47 -28.18 24.46
N ASN A 497 4.74 -29.19 23.96
CA ASN A 497 4.35 -30.36 24.75
C ASN A 497 5.56 -31.20 25.18
N GLU A 498 6.48 -31.47 24.26
CA GLU A 498 7.72 -32.19 24.56
C GLU A 498 8.59 -31.41 25.55
N TYR A 499 8.68 -30.09 25.38
CA TYR A 499 9.44 -29.22 26.27
C TYR A 499 8.88 -29.23 27.70
N VAL A 500 7.55 -29.12 27.86
CA VAL A 500 6.90 -29.20 29.18
C VAL A 500 7.06 -30.60 29.81
N LYS A 501 6.92 -31.67 29.02
CA LYS A 501 7.17 -33.05 29.50
C LYS A 501 8.62 -33.25 29.96
N LYS A 502 9.60 -32.73 29.21
CA LYS A 502 11.02 -32.78 29.55
C LYS A 502 11.32 -32.00 30.83
N MET A 503 10.73 -30.82 31.00
CA MET A 503 10.90 -30.02 32.20
C MET A 503 10.31 -30.70 33.45
N LYS A 504 9.15 -31.35 33.34
CA LYS A 504 8.57 -32.14 34.45
C LYS A 504 9.45 -33.33 34.84
N ARG A 505 10.07 -34.02 33.87
CA ARG A 505 11.01 -35.12 34.14
C ARG A 505 12.29 -34.63 34.83
N LEU A 506 12.80 -33.47 34.43
CA LEU A 506 13.98 -32.84 35.05
C LEU A 506 13.67 -32.35 36.46
N GLU A 507 12.49 -31.78 36.70
CA GLU A 507 12.05 -31.40 38.05
C GLU A 507 11.91 -32.63 38.95
N TYR A 508 11.30 -33.72 38.45
CA TYR A 508 11.16 -34.98 39.18
C TYR A 508 12.54 -35.60 39.53
N SER A 509 13.47 -35.65 38.58
CA SER A 509 14.84 -36.14 38.77
C SER A 509 15.64 -35.25 39.74
N ALA A 510 15.47 -33.92 39.70
CA ALA A 510 16.09 -33.01 40.65
C ALA A 510 15.54 -33.22 42.07
N THR A 511 14.22 -33.42 42.24
CA THR A 511 13.65 -33.78 43.55
C THR A 511 14.11 -35.14 44.04
N GLU A 512 14.28 -36.14 43.17
CA GLU A 512 14.85 -37.44 43.56
C GLU A 512 16.30 -37.32 44.01
N LEU A 513 17.12 -36.54 43.30
CA LEU A 513 18.51 -36.26 43.70
C LEU A 513 18.59 -35.48 45.01
N LEU A 514 17.66 -34.55 45.25
CA LEU A 514 17.60 -33.75 46.47
C LEU A 514 17.06 -34.59 47.65
N LEU A 515 16.11 -35.49 47.41
CA LEU A 515 15.64 -36.49 48.39
C LEU A 515 16.71 -37.54 48.70
N GLN A 516 17.52 -37.93 47.72
CA GLN A 516 18.66 -38.82 47.90
C GLN A 516 19.75 -38.11 48.72
N ALA A 517 20.10 -36.86 48.39
CA ALA A 517 21.02 -36.05 49.18
C ALA A 517 20.52 -35.77 50.61
N LEU A 518 19.20 -35.63 50.82
CA LEU A 518 18.58 -35.51 52.14
C LEU A 518 18.58 -36.83 52.94
N LYS A 519 18.50 -37.98 52.26
CA LYS A 519 18.66 -39.31 52.89
C LYS A 519 20.11 -39.61 53.23
N ASP A 520 21.04 -39.22 52.36
CA ASP A 520 22.49 -39.38 52.54
C ASP A 520 23.04 -38.41 53.60
N SER A 521 22.29 -37.35 53.95
CA SER A 521 22.60 -36.40 55.03
C SER A 521 21.95 -36.72 56.37
N ASN A 522 21.38 -37.92 56.55
CA ASN A 522 21.25 -38.53 57.88
C ASN A 522 22.64 -38.93 58.41
N CYS A 523 23.47 -37.92 58.69
CA CYS A 523 24.35 -37.94 59.85
C CYS A 523 23.53 -37.39 61.02
N THR A 524 23.51 -38.16 62.10
CA THR A 524 22.93 -37.88 63.43
C THR A 524 22.98 -36.43 63.88
#